data_AF-A0A4Y6R9U3-F1
#
_entry.id   AF-A0A4Y6R9U3-F1
#
_cell.length_a   1.000
_cell.length_b   1.000
_cell.length_c   1.000
_cell.angle_alpha   90.00
_cell.angle_beta   90.00
_cell.angle_gamma   90.00
#
_symmetry.space_group_name_H-M   'P 1'
#
loop_
_entity.id
_entity.type
_entity.pdbx_description
1 polymer ?
#
loop_
_entity_poly.entity_id
_entity_poly.type
_entity_poly.pdbx_seq_one_letter_code
_entity_poly.pdbx_strand_id
1 'polypeptide(L)'
;MKHLILACALAACCAGAGAADCPPYVKGTTGGDYTNAEDRKDLSVVEQFHFSRAVETLTQGMTGSLGGDISYTLEHFPNHHRALASMAKLGLRLKSAQPHGARYTVSCYFERAIAFAPHDVTARMVYGSYLLATGQDAMALEQLDAASRLAPEQATIQYNLGLMYVKKKEYEKASAHAQKAYALGFPLPGLKNKLKAAGKWKEPAPVPVPVPAAAVTPAAEPVPPDETPAGEE
;
A
#
# COMPACT_ATOMS: atom_id res chain seq x y z
N MET A 1 -37.93 16.14 -58.40
CA MET A 1 -37.43 14.80 -58.03
C MET A 1 -36.80 14.91 -56.65
N LYS A 2 -37.20 14.03 -55.73
CA LYS A 2 -37.04 14.17 -54.27
C LYS A 2 -35.59 14.02 -53.81
N HIS A 3 -35.21 14.86 -52.85
CA HIS A 3 -33.96 14.82 -52.09
C HIS A 3 -33.87 13.55 -51.24
N LEU A 4 -32.71 12.90 -51.21
CA LEU A 4 -32.36 11.94 -50.17
C LEU A 4 -30.93 12.24 -49.69
N ILE A 5 -30.83 12.98 -48.59
CA ILE A 5 -29.58 13.21 -47.87
C ILE A 5 -29.44 12.01 -46.91
N LEU A 6 -28.47 11.14 -47.17
CA LEU A 6 -28.15 10.01 -46.30
C LEU A 6 -27.20 10.49 -45.19
N ALA A 7 -27.77 10.84 -44.02
CA ALA A 7 -27.00 11.14 -42.83
C ALA A 7 -26.48 9.83 -42.22
N CYS A 8 -25.18 9.57 -42.38
CA CYS A 8 -24.50 8.45 -41.74
C CYS A 8 -24.15 8.85 -40.29
N ALA A 9 -24.99 8.49 -39.34
CA ALA A 9 -24.70 8.66 -37.92
C ALA A 9 -23.69 7.59 -37.47
N LEU A 10 -22.41 7.97 -37.40
CA LEU A 10 -21.38 7.20 -36.70
C LEU A 10 -21.66 7.26 -35.20
N ALA A 11 -22.34 6.24 -34.68
CA ALA A 11 -22.44 6.00 -33.26
C ALA A 11 -21.05 5.61 -32.72
N ALA A 12 -20.38 6.56 -32.08
CA ALA A 12 -19.19 6.29 -31.29
C ALA A 12 -19.59 5.51 -30.02
N CYS A 13 -19.56 4.19 -30.10
CA CYS A 13 -19.56 3.34 -28.91
C CYS A 13 -18.22 3.48 -28.20
N CYS A 14 -18.13 4.45 -27.28
CA CYS A 14 -17.15 4.40 -26.21
C CYS A 14 -17.55 3.29 -25.23
N ALA A 15 -17.24 2.04 -25.57
CA ALA A 15 -17.32 0.95 -24.60
C ALA A 15 -16.18 1.13 -23.59
N GLY A 16 -16.53 1.60 -22.38
CA GLY A 16 -15.64 1.56 -21.24
C GLY A 16 -15.33 0.10 -20.90
N ALA A 17 -14.14 -0.36 -21.26
CA ALA A 17 -13.56 -1.58 -20.72
C ALA A 17 -13.20 -1.31 -19.26
N GLY A 18 -14.15 -1.50 -18.34
CA GLY A 18 -13.95 -1.05 -16.96
C GLY A 18 -14.61 -1.84 -15.84
N ALA A 19 -15.48 -2.82 -16.12
CA ALA A 19 -16.18 -3.53 -15.02
C ALA A 19 -16.59 -4.98 -15.31
N ALA A 20 -16.35 -5.52 -16.51
CA ALA A 20 -16.99 -6.77 -16.93
C ALA A 20 -16.24 -8.07 -16.54
N ASP A 21 -15.01 -8.01 -16.02
CA ASP A 21 -14.13 -9.19 -15.93
C ASP A 21 -13.82 -9.69 -14.50
N CYS A 22 -14.40 -9.08 -13.45
CA CYS A 22 -14.24 -9.59 -12.08
C CYS A 22 -15.53 -10.21 -11.55
N PRO A 23 -15.63 -11.56 -11.47
CA PRO A 23 -16.83 -12.19 -10.94
C PRO A 23 -16.98 -11.89 -9.44
N PRO A 24 -18.23 -11.85 -8.92
CA PRO A 24 -18.50 -11.64 -7.50
C PRO A 24 -17.62 -12.53 -6.61
N TYR A 25 -17.07 -11.95 -5.56
CA TYR A 25 -16.31 -12.73 -4.59
C TYR A 25 -17.24 -13.69 -3.85
N VAL A 26 -16.89 -14.98 -3.88
CA VAL A 26 -17.51 -16.01 -3.07
C VAL A 26 -16.45 -16.51 -2.11
N LYS A 27 -16.77 -16.48 -0.81
CA LYS A 27 -15.86 -16.95 0.24
C LYS A 27 -15.61 -18.45 0.06
N GLY A 28 -14.33 -18.81 -0.06
CA GLY A 28 -13.90 -20.21 -0.17
C GLY A 28 -14.05 -20.97 1.14
N THR A 29 -13.88 -22.29 1.07
CA THR A 29 -13.89 -23.20 2.24
C THR A 29 -12.51 -23.38 2.87
N THR A 30 -11.46 -22.89 2.22
CA THR A 30 -10.05 -22.99 2.66
C THR A 30 -9.40 -21.62 2.72
N GLY A 31 -8.36 -21.49 3.56
CA GLY A 31 -7.66 -20.23 3.82
C GLY A 31 -8.47 -19.28 4.70
N GLY A 32 -8.20 -17.97 4.63
CA GLY A 32 -8.86 -17.00 5.49
C GLY A 32 -8.27 -15.60 5.44
N ASP A 33 -8.46 -14.86 6.53
CA ASP A 33 -8.01 -13.48 6.67
C ASP A 33 -6.53 -13.42 7.02
N TYR A 34 -5.75 -12.85 6.10
CA TYR A 34 -4.32 -12.65 6.28
C TYR A 34 -4.00 -11.79 7.49
N THR A 35 -4.91 -11.03 8.07
CA THR A 35 -4.67 -10.20 9.27
C THR A 35 -5.14 -10.85 10.56
N ASN A 36 -5.85 -11.98 10.47
CA ASN A 36 -6.36 -12.72 11.61
C ASN A 36 -5.39 -13.83 12.03
N ALA A 37 -5.07 -13.94 13.32
CA ALA A 37 -4.11 -14.91 13.82
C ALA A 37 -4.60 -16.37 13.73
N GLU A 38 -5.90 -16.60 13.89
CA GLU A 38 -6.49 -17.94 13.84
C GLU A 38 -6.53 -18.48 12.41
N ASP A 39 -6.88 -17.64 11.44
CA ASP A 39 -6.92 -18.01 10.02
C ASP A 39 -5.52 -18.29 9.46
N ARG A 40 -4.48 -17.74 10.09
CA ARG A 40 -3.08 -17.94 9.68
C ARG A 40 -2.52 -19.33 10.00
N LYS A 41 -3.26 -20.22 10.67
CA LYS A 41 -2.80 -21.60 10.94
C LYS A 41 -2.42 -22.35 9.66
N ASP A 42 -3.18 -22.15 8.59
CA ASP A 42 -2.94 -22.77 7.28
C ASP A 42 -2.07 -21.91 6.34
N LEU A 43 -1.71 -20.69 6.76
CA LEU A 43 -0.91 -19.77 5.94
C LEU A 43 0.46 -20.34 5.60
N SER A 44 1.09 -21.03 6.56
CA SER A 44 2.41 -21.62 6.39
C SER A 44 2.45 -22.63 5.25
N VAL A 45 1.40 -23.46 5.11
CA VAL A 45 1.27 -24.43 4.03
C VAL A 45 1.18 -23.71 2.69
N VAL A 46 0.32 -22.68 2.59
CA VAL A 46 0.19 -21.91 1.34
C VAL A 46 1.49 -21.21 0.97
N GLU A 47 2.13 -20.50 1.90
CA GLU A 47 3.38 -19.80 1.61
C GLU A 47 4.53 -20.76 1.28
N GLN A 48 4.60 -21.92 1.96
CA GLN A 48 5.64 -22.93 1.73
C GLN A 48 5.59 -23.52 0.31
N PHE A 49 4.41 -23.69 -0.28
CA PHE A 49 4.27 -24.31 -1.60
C PHE A 49 4.09 -23.32 -2.74
N HIS A 50 3.58 -22.11 -2.47
CA HIS A 50 3.22 -21.15 -3.52
C HIS A 50 3.69 -19.71 -3.27
N PHE A 51 4.33 -19.39 -2.14
CA PHE A 51 4.77 -18.01 -1.87
C PHE A 51 6.14 -17.94 -1.20
N SER A 52 7.12 -18.65 -1.77
CA SER A 52 8.52 -18.52 -1.36
C SER A 52 9.07 -17.12 -1.60
N ARG A 53 10.26 -16.86 -1.04
CA ARG A 53 11.01 -15.63 -1.29
C ARG A 53 11.26 -15.37 -2.78
N ALA A 54 11.47 -16.42 -3.58
CA ALA A 54 11.68 -16.29 -5.03
C ALA A 54 10.42 -15.80 -5.75
N VAL A 55 9.25 -16.29 -5.33
CA VAL A 55 7.95 -15.82 -5.84
C VAL A 55 7.72 -14.37 -5.42
N GLU A 56 7.92 -14.05 -4.14
CA GLU A 56 7.71 -12.69 -3.62
C GLU A 56 8.59 -11.66 -4.35
N THR A 57 9.86 -12.00 -4.59
CA THR A 57 10.82 -11.14 -5.29
C THR A 57 10.70 -11.18 -6.81
N LEU A 58 9.81 -12.03 -7.33
CA LEU A 58 9.52 -12.25 -8.74
C LEU A 58 10.76 -12.73 -9.52
N THR A 59 11.56 -13.61 -8.94
CA THR A 59 12.72 -14.23 -9.59
C THR A 59 12.37 -15.55 -10.26
N GLN A 60 11.57 -16.39 -9.59
CA GLN A 60 11.19 -17.72 -10.09
C GLN A 60 9.87 -18.19 -9.45
N GLY A 61 9.03 -18.88 -10.24
CA GLY A 61 7.86 -19.61 -9.73
C GLY A 61 8.26 -20.92 -9.02
N MET A 62 7.39 -21.41 -8.15
CA MET A 62 7.55 -22.66 -7.41
C MET A 62 6.91 -23.83 -8.13
N THR A 63 5.63 -23.74 -8.47
CA THR A 63 4.89 -24.84 -9.11
C THR A 63 4.61 -24.56 -10.59
N GLY A 64 5.15 -23.47 -11.13
CA GLY A 64 5.02 -23.12 -12.54
C GLY A 64 5.35 -21.65 -12.77
N SER A 65 4.33 -20.88 -13.14
CA SER A 65 4.49 -19.44 -13.40
C SER A 65 4.34 -18.62 -12.13
N LEU A 66 5.06 -17.49 -12.04
CA LEU A 66 4.90 -16.50 -10.97
C LEU A 66 3.43 -16.07 -10.81
N GLY A 67 2.71 -15.86 -11.92
CA GLY A 67 1.29 -15.48 -11.87
C GLY A 67 0.42 -16.57 -11.23
N GLY A 68 0.69 -17.85 -11.53
CA GLY A 68 -0.03 -18.99 -10.96
C GLY A 68 0.23 -19.19 -9.47
N ASP A 69 1.49 -19.11 -9.02
CA ASP A 69 1.84 -19.24 -7.60
C ASP A 69 1.21 -18.12 -6.74
N ILE A 70 1.29 -16.88 -7.24
CA ILE A 70 0.67 -15.75 -6.56
C ILE A 70 -0.87 -15.86 -6.63
N SER A 71 -1.45 -16.34 -7.74
CA SER A 71 -2.89 -16.63 -7.87
C SER A 71 -3.35 -17.59 -6.78
N TYR A 72 -2.68 -18.72 -6.63
CA TYR A 72 -3.03 -19.73 -5.62
C TYR A 72 -3.05 -19.13 -4.22
N THR A 73 -2.03 -18.33 -3.89
CA THR A 73 -1.93 -17.65 -2.61
C THR A 73 -3.10 -16.70 -2.37
N LEU A 74 -3.47 -15.89 -3.37
CA LEU A 74 -4.57 -14.92 -3.29
C LEU A 74 -5.97 -15.56 -3.36
N GLU A 75 -6.07 -16.80 -3.83
CA GLU A 75 -7.33 -17.54 -3.79
C GLU A 75 -7.63 -18.09 -2.40
N HIS A 76 -6.60 -18.44 -1.62
CA HIS A 76 -6.73 -18.91 -0.23
C HIS A 76 -6.73 -17.75 0.78
N PHE A 77 -5.90 -16.73 0.56
CA PHE A 77 -5.81 -15.55 1.41
C PHE A 77 -6.00 -14.29 0.54
N PRO A 78 -7.25 -13.87 0.26
CA PRO A 78 -7.54 -12.78 -0.66
C PRO A 78 -6.87 -11.46 -0.29
N ASN A 79 -6.76 -11.18 1.01
CA ASN A 79 -6.06 -10.00 1.52
C ASN A 79 -4.59 -10.26 1.90
N HIS A 80 -3.93 -11.26 1.30
CA HIS A 80 -2.51 -11.50 1.55
C HIS A 80 -1.65 -10.36 1.03
N HIS A 81 -1.18 -9.49 1.94
CA HIS A 81 -0.54 -8.21 1.57
C HIS A 81 0.68 -8.37 0.67
N ARG A 82 1.58 -9.31 1.01
CA ARG A 82 2.80 -9.57 0.23
C ARG A 82 2.46 -10.09 -1.17
N ALA A 83 1.54 -11.06 -1.29
CA ALA A 83 1.11 -11.61 -2.57
C ALA A 83 0.40 -10.57 -3.45
N LEU A 84 -0.46 -9.72 -2.88
CA LEU A 84 -1.09 -8.60 -3.61
C LEU A 84 -0.04 -7.63 -4.16
N ALA A 85 0.95 -7.26 -3.33
CA ALA A 85 2.05 -6.40 -3.76
C ALA A 85 2.91 -7.05 -4.86
N SER A 86 3.19 -8.35 -4.75
CA SER A 86 3.92 -9.11 -5.76
C SER A 86 3.13 -9.24 -7.08
N MET A 87 1.81 -9.48 -7.03
CA MET A 87 0.95 -9.52 -8.22
C MET A 87 0.91 -8.16 -8.93
N ALA A 88 0.74 -7.08 -8.17
CA ALA A 88 0.80 -5.71 -8.70
C ALA A 88 2.14 -5.42 -9.38
N LYS A 89 3.25 -5.74 -8.71
CA LYS A 89 4.60 -5.55 -9.25
C LYS A 89 4.84 -6.40 -10.50
N LEU A 90 4.33 -7.63 -10.53
CA LEU A 90 4.43 -8.51 -11.70
C LEU A 90 3.66 -7.96 -12.89
N GLY A 91 2.40 -7.53 -12.68
CA GLY A 91 1.59 -6.89 -13.70
C GLY A 91 2.24 -5.64 -14.28
N LEU A 92 2.79 -4.77 -13.42
CA LEU A 92 3.54 -3.58 -13.85
C LEU A 92 4.80 -3.94 -14.64
N ARG A 93 5.60 -4.92 -14.16
CA ARG A 93 6.83 -5.35 -14.83
C ARG A 93 6.55 -5.91 -16.22
N LEU A 94 5.50 -6.73 -16.34
CA LEU A 94 5.12 -7.39 -17.59
C LEU A 94 4.23 -6.51 -18.48
N LYS A 95 3.79 -5.34 -17.98
CA LYS A 95 2.77 -4.50 -18.61
C LYS A 95 1.50 -5.28 -18.97
N SER A 96 1.10 -6.21 -18.10
CA SER A 96 -0.07 -7.06 -18.29
C SER A 96 -1.07 -6.84 -17.16
N ALA A 97 -2.34 -6.65 -17.53
CA ALA A 97 -3.45 -6.62 -16.59
C ALA A 97 -3.70 -8.01 -15.95
N GLN A 98 -3.29 -9.09 -16.62
CA GLN A 98 -3.39 -10.47 -16.13
C GLN A 98 -2.07 -11.19 -16.45
N PRO A 99 -1.12 -11.24 -15.50
CA PRO A 99 0.12 -11.98 -15.67
C PRO A 99 -0.12 -13.44 -16.07
N HIS A 100 0.76 -14.01 -16.89
CA HIS A 100 0.64 -15.40 -17.33
C HIS A 100 0.46 -16.35 -16.14
N GLY A 101 -0.54 -17.23 -16.22
CA GLY A 101 -0.94 -18.19 -15.19
C GLY A 101 -1.77 -17.61 -14.05
N ALA A 102 -1.97 -16.29 -13.96
CA ALA A 102 -2.90 -15.72 -13.00
C ALA A 102 -4.35 -15.99 -13.42
N ARG A 103 -5.19 -16.41 -12.46
CA ARG A 103 -6.62 -16.66 -12.70
C ARG A 103 -7.43 -15.41 -13.01
N TYR A 104 -7.13 -14.31 -12.32
CA TYR A 104 -7.81 -13.02 -12.46
C TYR A 104 -6.86 -11.91 -12.88
N THR A 105 -7.42 -10.78 -13.29
CA THR A 105 -6.66 -9.55 -13.48
C THR A 105 -6.11 -9.04 -12.15
N VAL A 106 -5.05 -8.22 -12.19
CA VAL A 106 -4.48 -7.59 -11.00
C VAL A 106 -5.53 -6.79 -10.24
N SER A 107 -6.34 -5.95 -10.92
CA SER A 107 -7.43 -5.20 -10.29
C SER A 107 -8.44 -6.13 -9.62
N CYS A 108 -8.82 -7.24 -10.27
CA CYS A 108 -9.80 -8.16 -9.71
C CYS A 108 -9.31 -8.85 -8.43
N TYR A 109 -8.01 -9.14 -8.28
CA TYR A 109 -7.50 -9.62 -6.99
C TYR A 109 -7.69 -8.59 -5.87
N PHE A 110 -7.47 -7.31 -6.14
CA PHE A 110 -7.72 -6.25 -5.15
C PHE A 110 -9.20 -6.08 -4.84
N GLU A 111 -10.06 -6.10 -5.85
CA GLU A 111 -11.52 -6.03 -5.68
C GLU A 111 -12.01 -7.18 -4.79
N ARG A 112 -11.51 -8.41 -5.03
CA ARG A 112 -11.80 -9.58 -4.20
C ARG A 112 -11.23 -9.45 -2.78
N ALA A 113 -10.01 -8.94 -2.62
CA ALA A 113 -9.41 -8.67 -1.31
C ALA A 113 -10.26 -7.70 -0.49
N ILE A 114 -10.75 -6.63 -1.12
CA ILE A 114 -11.57 -5.60 -0.50
C ILE A 114 -12.99 -6.11 -0.21
N ALA A 115 -13.57 -6.93 -1.10
CA ALA A 115 -14.84 -7.58 -0.85
C ALA A 115 -14.76 -8.55 0.34
N PHE A 116 -13.62 -9.24 0.50
CA PHE A 116 -13.37 -10.14 1.62
C PHE A 116 -13.09 -9.39 2.93
N ALA A 117 -12.22 -8.38 2.91
CA ALA A 117 -11.82 -7.57 4.06
C ALA A 117 -11.94 -6.07 3.77
N PRO A 118 -13.15 -5.48 3.92
CA PRO A 118 -13.42 -4.09 3.51
C PRO A 118 -12.60 -3.02 4.26
N HIS A 119 -12.11 -3.34 5.46
CA HIS A 119 -11.31 -2.44 6.29
C HIS A 119 -9.80 -2.70 6.22
N ASP A 120 -9.35 -3.57 5.30
CA ASP A 120 -7.92 -3.82 5.13
C ASP A 120 -7.23 -2.61 4.48
N VAL A 121 -6.58 -1.81 5.35
CA VAL A 121 -5.86 -0.60 4.97
C VAL A 121 -4.73 -0.91 3.99
N THR A 122 -3.99 -2.00 4.21
CA THR A 122 -2.84 -2.36 3.40
C THR A 122 -3.27 -2.79 2.01
N ALA A 123 -4.32 -3.62 1.90
CA ALA A 123 -4.86 -4.02 0.60
C ALA A 123 -5.30 -2.80 -0.23
N ARG A 124 -6.05 -1.86 0.37
CA ARG A 124 -6.48 -0.62 -0.30
C ARG A 124 -5.30 0.28 -0.69
N MET A 125 -4.30 0.43 0.18
CA MET A 125 -3.09 1.21 -0.10
C MET A 125 -2.28 0.64 -1.27
N VAL A 126 -2.09 -0.69 -1.31
CA VAL A 126 -1.38 -1.35 -2.40
C VAL A 126 -2.18 -1.23 -3.70
N TYR A 127 -3.52 -1.37 -3.64
CA TYR A 127 -4.37 -1.18 -4.81
C TYR A 127 -4.27 0.24 -5.36
N GLY A 128 -4.40 1.25 -4.50
CA GLY A 128 -4.26 2.66 -4.87
C GLY A 128 -2.89 2.96 -5.51
N SER A 129 -1.82 2.34 -5.01
CA SER A 129 -0.48 2.44 -5.62
C SER A 129 -0.41 1.84 -7.03
N TYR A 130 -1.03 0.67 -7.22
CA TYR A 130 -1.13 0.02 -8.54
C TYR A 130 -1.97 0.83 -9.53
N LEU A 131 -3.12 1.35 -9.09
CA LEU A 131 -4.00 2.20 -9.89
C LEU A 131 -3.28 3.50 -10.32
N LEU A 132 -2.54 4.13 -9.40
CA LEU A 132 -1.65 5.25 -9.70
C LEU A 132 -0.64 4.92 -10.80
N ALA A 133 0.05 3.79 -10.66
CA ALA A 133 1.07 3.34 -11.61
C ALA A 133 0.51 2.99 -12.99
N THR A 134 -0.76 2.60 -13.05
CA THR A 134 -1.48 2.27 -14.30
C THR A 134 -2.33 3.43 -14.84
N GLY A 135 -2.31 4.60 -14.20
CA GLY A 135 -3.00 5.81 -14.66
C GLY A 135 -4.50 5.88 -14.34
N GLN A 136 -5.01 4.97 -13.52
CA GLN A 136 -6.42 4.90 -13.09
C GLN A 136 -6.69 5.83 -11.91
N ASP A 137 -6.49 7.14 -12.14
CA ASP A 137 -6.42 8.17 -11.09
C ASP A 137 -7.66 8.30 -10.21
N ALA A 138 -8.85 8.21 -10.80
CA ALA A 138 -10.10 8.37 -10.06
C ALA A 138 -10.28 7.24 -9.04
N MET A 139 -10.06 6.00 -9.48
CA MET A 139 -10.11 4.82 -8.63
C MET A 139 -8.97 4.85 -7.61
N ALA A 140 -7.77 5.29 -8.00
CA ALA A 140 -6.65 5.40 -7.07
C ALA A 140 -6.97 6.34 -5.90
N LEU A 141 -7.54 7.51 -6.20
CA LEU A 141 -7.97 8.48 -5.19
C LEU A 141 -9.03 7.89 -4.26
N GLU A 142 -10.03 7.20 -4.80
CA GLU A 142 -11.07 6.54 -4.00
C GLU A 142 -10.47 5.56 -2.99
N GLN A 143 -9.59 4.67 -3.43
CA GLN A 143 -9.00 3.64 -2.58
C GLN A 143 -8.03 4.24 -1.55
N LEU A 144 -7.22 5.23 -1.94
CA LEU A 144 -6.30 5.90 -1.03
C LEU A 144 -7.04 6.77 -0.01
N ASP A 145 -8.12 7.45 -0.39
CA ASP A 145 -8.96 8.22 0.55
C ASP A 145 -9.64 7.28 1.55
N ALA A 146 -10.17 6.14 1.10
CA ALA A 146 -10.73 5.13 1.99
C ALA A 146 -9.67 4.60 2.97
N ALA A 147 -8.47 4.28 2.50
CA ALA A 147 -7.38 3.84 3.35
C ALA A 147 -6.91 4.93 4.33
N SER A 148 -6.87 6.20 3.90
CA SER A 148 -6.49 7.36 4.72
C SER A 148 -7.48 7.64 5.85
N ARG A 149 -8.79 7.43 5.61
CA ARG A 149 -9.80 7.54 6.67
C ARG A 149 -9.61 6.49 7.77
N LEU A 150 -9.16 5.29 7.40
CA LEU A 150 -8.91 4.19 8.34
C LEU A 150 -7.56 4.33 9.06
N ALA A 151 -6.53 4.83 8.37
CA ALA A 151 -5.19 4.99 8.90
C ALA A 151 -4.55 6.31 8.45
N PRO A 152 -4.94 7.44 9.06
CA PRO A 152 -4.48 8.76 8.63
C PRO A 152 -2.98 8.98 8.86
N GLU A 153 -2.32 8.21 9.73
CA GLU A 153 -0.89 8.32 10.06
C GLU A 153 -0.01 7.33 9.28
N GLN A 154 -0.51 6.73 8.20
CA GLN A 154 0.30 5.87 7.33
C GLN A 154 1.07 6.69 6.29
N ALA A 155 2.39 6.76 6.43
CA ALA A 155 3.29 7.56 5.60
C ALA A 155 3.11 7.32 4.09
N THR A 156 3.00 6.06 3.68
CA THR A 156 2.83 5.67 2.27
C THR A 156 1.51 6.15 1.67
N ILE A 157 0.42 6.12 2.45
CA ILE A 157 -0.89 6.63 1.99
C ILE A 157 -0.79 8.13 1.77
N GLN A 158 -0.23 8.86 2.73
CA GLN A 158 -0.04 10.31 2.64
C GLN A 158 0.84 10.68 1.43
N TYR A 159 1.91 9.93 1.18
CA TYR A 159 2.76 10.14 0.02
C TYR A 159 2.01 9.95 -1.31
N ASN A 160 1.24 8.86 -1.44
CA ASN A 160 0.49 8.56 -2.66
C ASN A 160 -0.64 9.57 -2.92
N LEU A 161 -1.36 10.01 -1.88
CA LEU A 161 -2.33 11.10 -1.98
C LEU A 161 -1.66 12.41 -2.42
N GLY A 162 -0.48 12.71 -1.88
CA GLY A 162 0.31 13.85 -2.33
C GLY A 162 0.66 13.78 -3.82
N LEU A 163 1.11 12.63 -4.32
CA LEU A 163 1.36 12.42 -5.75
C LEU A 163 0.09 12.60 -6.60
N MET A 164 -1.05 12.09 -6.14
CA MET A 164 -2.34 12.28 -6.79
C MET A 164 -2.71 13.76 -6.92
N TYR A 165 -2.60 14.53 -5.83
CA TYR A 165 -2.93 15.95 -5.86
C TYR A 165 -1.95 16.77 -6.71
N VAL A 166 -0.66 16.39 -6.78
CA VAL A 166 0.28 16.98 -7.75
C VAL A 166 -0.23 16.76 -9.19
N LYS A 167 -0.67 15.55 -9.53
CA LYS A 167 -1.17 15.22 -10.87
C LYS A 167 -2.41 16.04 -11.23
N LYS A 168 -3.29 16.27 -10.25
CA LYS A 168 -4.48 17.13 -10.37
C LYS A 168 -4.19 18.63 -10.33
N LYS A 169 -2.92 19.04 -10.15
CA LYS A 169 -2.49 20.43 -9.94
C LYS A 169 -3.10 21.09 -8.69
N GLU A 170 -3.59 20.29 -7.74
CA GLU A 170 -4.10 20.73 -6.44
C GLU A 170 -2.94 20.84 -5.44
N TYR A 171 -2.00 21.74 -5.74
CA TYR A 171 -0.69 21.78 -5.07
C TYR A 171 -0.76 22.02 -3.57
N GLU A 172 -1.76 22.75 -3.09
CA GLU A 172 -1.86 23.07 -1.67
C GLU A 172 -2.24 21.83 -0.85
N LYS A 173 -3.14 20.98 -1.37
CA LYS A 173 -3.42 19.66 -0.78
C LYS A 173 -2.21 18.74 -0.89
N ALA A 174 -1.55 18.73 -2.06
CA ALA A 174 -0.38 17.92 -2.28
C ALA A 174 0.74 18.24 -1.28
N SER A 175 0.99 19.52 -1.00
CA SER A 175 1.96 19.97 -0.01
C SER A 175 1.60 19.54 1.40
N ALA A 176 0.35 19.63 1.81
CA ALA A 176 -0.09 19.16 3.13
C ALA A 176 0.15 17.64 3.31
N HIS A 177 -0.26 16.84 2.32
CA HIS A 177 -0.03 15.40 2.32
C HIS A 177 1.47 15.05 2.28
N ALA A 178 2.26 15.77 1.50
CA ALA A 178 3.70 15.59 1.44
C ALA A 178 4.38 15.88 2.79
N GLN A 179 4.04 17.00 3.43
CA GLN A 179 4.56 17.35 4.75
C GLN A 179 4.24 16.26 5.77
N LYS A 180 3.00 15.77 5.78
CA LYS A 180 2.60 14.67 6.67
C LYS A 180 3.38 13.38 6.38
N ALA A 181 3.50 12.99 5.12
CA ALA A 181 4.28 11.80 4.73
C ALA A 181 5.73 11.88 5.21
N TYR A 182 6.38 13.03 5.04
CA TYR A 182 7.77 13.22 5.46
C TYR A 182 7.95 13.35 6.97
N ALA A 183 6.99 13.94 7.68
CA ALA A 183 6.96 13.94 9.14
C ALA A 183 6.84 12.52 9.71
N LEU A 184 6.13 11.64 9.00
CA LEU A 184 6.02 10.20 9.30
C LEU A 184 7.21 9.36 8.80
N GLY A 185 8.29 10.00 8.33
CA GLY A 185 9.52 9.33 7.93
C GLY A 185 9.50 8.69 6.54
N PHE A 186 8.60 9.09 5.64
CA PHE A 186 8.59 8.55 4.27
C PHE A 186 9.91 8.85 3.54
N PRO A 187 10.60 7.85 2.97
CA PRO A 187 12.00 8.01 2.57
C PRO A 187 12.20 8.64 1.19
N LEU A 188 11.20 8.60 0.30
CA LEU A 188 11.42 8.98 -1.11
C LEU A 188 11.23 10.49 -1.36
N PRO A 189 12.24 11.18 -1.91
CA PRO A 189 12.16 12.63 -2.13
C PRO A 189 11.31 13.02 -3.35
N GLY A 190 10.79 12.05 -4.11
CA GLY A 190 10.12 12.29 -5.40
C GLY A 190 8.96 13.28 -5.35
N LEU A 191 8.13 13.22 -4.30
CA LEU A 191 7.00 14.15 -4.11
C LEU A 191 7.48 15.56 -3.79
N LYS A 192 8.43 15.71 -2.85
CA LYS A 192 9.12 16.99 -2.56
C LYS A 192 9.72 17.60 -3.82
N ASN A 193 10.40 16.80 -4.65
CA ASN A 193 11.01 17.27 -5.89
C ASN A 193 9.95 17.79 -6.89
N LYS A 194 8.82 17.09 -7.05
CA LYS A 194 7.71 17.54 -7.91
C LYS A 194 7.13 18.87 -7.42
N LEU A 195 6.93 19.02 -6.11
CA LEU A 195 6.42 20.25 -5.52
C LEU A 195 7.41 21.42 -5.62
N LYS A 196 8.71 21.16 -5.44
CA LYS A 196 9.77 22.17 -5.66
C LYS A 196 9.80 22.64 -7.12
N ALA A 197 9.74 21.71 -8.08
CA ALA A 197 9.71 22.05 -9.50
C ALA A 197 8.47 22.89 -9.88
N ALA A 198 7.35 22.70 -9.18
CA ALA A 198 6.15 23.51 -9.35
C ALA A 198 6.20 24.86 -8.58
N GLY A 199 7.25 25.15 -7.80
CA GLY A 199 7.33 26.33 -6.93
C GLY A 199 6.38 26.29 -5.72
N LYS A 200 5.92 25.09 -5.34
CA LYS A 200 4.86 24.88 -4.35
C LYS A 200 5.30 24.18 -3.06
N TRP A 201 6.58 23.82 -2.98
CA TRP A 201 7.16 23.26 -1.75
C TRP A 201 7.56 24.36 -0.77
N LYS A 202 7.06 24.27 0.46
CA LYS A 202 7.54 25.05 1.60
C LYS A 202 8.22 24.10 2.57
N GLU A 203 9.45 24.41 2.96
CA GLU A 203 10.15 23.60 3.94
C GLU A 203 9.36 23.61 5.27
N PRO A 204 9.11 22.45 5.89
CA PRO A 204 8.48 22.40 7.20
C PRO A 204 9.31 23.22 8.19
N ALA A 205 8.66 23.86 9.15
CA ALA A 205 9.37 24.41 10.29
C ALA A 205 10.21 23.28 10.93
N PRO A 206 11.44 23.58 11.40
CA PRO A 206 12.25 22.59 12.09
C PRO A 206 11.42 21.94 13.19
N VAL A 207 11.26 20.62 13.15
CA VAL A 207 10.66 19.89 14.28
C VAL A 207 11.60 20.13 15.46
N PRO A 208 11.12 20.62 16.62
CA PRO A 208 11.97 20.75 17.78
C PRO A 208 12.59 19.39 18.06
N VAL A 209 13.91 19.28 17.89
CA VAL A 209 14.63 18.07 18.27
C VAL A 209 14.37 17.93 19.76
N PRO A 210 13.81 16.80 20.24
CA PRO A 210 13.69 16.59 21.67
C PRO A 210 15.10 16.66 22.23
N VAL A 211 15.39 17.76 22.94
CA VAL A 211 16.65 17.92 23.65
C VAL A 211 16.70 16.73 24.60
N PRO A 212 17.74 15.87 24.53
CA PRO A 212 17.90 14.82 25.51
C PRO A 212 17.79 15.49 26.87
N ALA A 213 16.86 15.03 27.71
CA ALA A 213 16.76 15.51 29.08
C ALA A 213 18.17 15.44 29.64
N ALA A 214 18.74 16.62 29.96
CA ALA A 214 20.07 16.72 30.52
C ALA A 214 20.16 15.68 31.64
N ALA A 215 21.17 14.82 31.56
CA ALA A 215 21.39 13.75 32.51
C ALA A 215 21.20 14.33 33.92
N VAL A 216 20.11 13.93 34.56
CA VAL A 216 19.94 14.13 35.99
C VAL A 216 21.06 13.30 36.59
N THR A 217 22.14 13.98 36.97
CA THR A 217 23.20 13.40 37.79
C THR A 217 22.53 12.72 38.97
N PRO A 218 22.76 11.41 39.21
CA PRO A 218 22.26 10.78 40.42
C PRO A 218 22.80 11.56 41.61
N ALA A 219 21.92 11.97 42.51
CA ALA A 219 22.34 12.51 43.80
C ALA A 219 23.26 11.46 44.45
N ALA A 220 24.42 11.92 44.93
CA ALA A 220 25.37 11.08 45.64
C ALA A 220 24.67 10.37 46.80
N GLU A 221 24.86 9.05 46.90
CA GLU A 221 24.42 8.27 48.05
C GLU A 221 25.07 8.81 49.33
N PRO A 222 24.34 8.87 50.46
CA PRO A 222 24.90 9.30 51.72
C PRO A 222 25.94 8.28 52.20
N VAL A 223 27.14 8.78 52.50
CA VAL A 223 28.24 8.03 53.12
C VAL A 223 27.77 7.56 54.51
N PRO A 224 27.93 6.27 54.87
CA PRO A 224 27.58 5.78 56.20
C PRO A 224 28.51 6.38 57.27
N PRO A 225 28.04 6.54 58.52
CA PRO A 225 28.83 7.13 59.58
C PRO A 225 30.01 6.23 59.97
N ASP A 226 31.14 6.89 60.22
CA ASP A 226 32.43 6.36 60.62
C ASP A 226 32.32 5.59 61.95
N GLU A 227 32.63 4.28 61.94
CA GLU A 227 32.73 3.48 63.16
C GLU A 227 34.02 3.86 63.90
N THR A 228 33.86 4.46 65.07
CA THR A 228 34.96 4.74 65.99
C THR A 228 35.43 3.43 66.63
N PRO A 229 36.75 3.21 66.78
CA PRO A 229 37.25 1.98 67.39
C PRO A 229 37.10 2.06 68.91
N ALA A 230 36.33 1.13 69.48
CA ALA A 230 36.38 0.83 70.91
C ALA A 230 37.70 0.12 71.22
N GLY A 231 38.54 0.79 72.02
CA GLY A 231 39.67 0.16 72.68
C GLY A 231 39.25 -0.59 73.95
N GLU A 232 40.29 -1.04 74.66
CA GLU A 232 40.31 -1.73 75.97
C GLU A 232 40.18 -3.26 75.86
N GLU A 233 41.01 -4.09 76.49
CA GLU A 233 42.17 -3.97 77.37
C GLU A 233 42.90 -5.34 77.35
#